data_AF-A0A2G5V7D0-F1
#
_entry.id   AF-A0A2G5V7D0-F1
#
_cell.length_a   1.000
_cell.length_b   1.000
_cell.length_c   1.000
_cell.angle_alpha   90.00
_cell.angle_beta   90.00
_cell.angle_gamma   90.00
#
_symmetry.space_group_name_H-M   'P 1'
#
loop_
_entity.id
_entity.type
_entity.pdbx_description
1 polymer ?
#
loop_
_entity_poly.entity_id
_entity_poly.type
_entity_poly.pdbx_seq_one_letter_code
_entity_poly.pdbx_strand_id
1 'polypeptide(L)'
;MCFPIFYLLLVLVSRSKSEYEATMIEFYGRLESQLPSTSGSLIAKDACVTKCLDDKECVLAYMDTAGYCMSYNFSSFNESTSLVEVPKSDGFMVAVKTNEMVCPIESYLDIKMAYVDRRNDVNYPFEWIKNANGWTIKSTCPAPGMIFKRSETITICVKRYYFKGTNNDARKYCEDQGLKMVGVANQAELDALTCGIPKELHIDGTTTCPTACSVGNKDF
;
A
#
# COMPACT_ATOMS: atom_id res chain seq x y z
N MET A 1 46.48 -25.42 40.49
CA MET A 1 46.25 -25.10 39.07
C MET A 1 44.75 -25.09 38.83
N CYS A 2 44.17 -23.92 38.58
CA CYS A 2 42.72 -23.70 38.49
C CYS A 2 42.36 -23.52 37.00
N PHE A 3 41.53 -24.40 36.46
CA PHE A 3 41.02 -24.30 35.08
C PHE A 3 39.83 -23.32 35.07
N PRO A 4 39.82 -22.27 34.24
CA PRO A 4 38.62 -21.46 34.09
C PRO A 4 37.66 -22.19 33.13
N ILE A 5 36.47 -22.50 33.64
CA ILE A 5 35.32 -22.93 32.84
C ILE A 5 34.85 -21.71 32.05
N PHE A 6 35.11 -21.72 30.74
CA PHE A 6 34.60 -20.71 29.82
C PHE A 6 33.11 -20.98 29.62
N TYR A 7 32.26 -20.23 30.33
CA TYR A 7 30.82 -20.21 30.08
C TYR A 7 30.59 -19.61 28.69
N LEU A 8 30.32 -20.46 27.71
CA LEU A 8 29.88 -20.04 26.39
C LEU A 8 28.45 -19.51 26.51
N LEU A 9 28.31 -18.20 26.70
CA LEU A 9 27.03 -17.50 26.58
C LEU A 9 26.54 -17.65 25.14
N LEU A 10 25.71 -18.66 24.90
CA LEU A 10 24.82 -18.75 23.74
C LEU A 10 23.83 -17.58 23.83
N VAL A 11 24.24 -16.42 23.34
CA VAL A 11 23.32 -15.32 23.05
C VAL A 11 22.45 -15.81 21.91
N LEU A 12 21.27 -16.34 22.24
CA LEU A 12 20.16 -16.47 21.31
C LEU A 12 19.81 -15.03 20.89
N VAL A 13 20.46 -14.56 19.83
CA VAL A 13 20.00 -13.38 19.10
C VAL A 13 18.65 -13.78 18.53
N SER A 14 17.58 -13.46 19.25
CA SER A 14 16.25 -13.45 18.68
C SER A 14 16.34 -12.58 17.43
N ARG A 15 16.32 -13.20 16.25
CA ARG A 15 16.08 -12.47 15.00
C ARG A 15 14.67 -11.91 15.15
N SER A 16 14.54 -10.71 15.72
CA SER A 16 13.35 -9.90 15.52
C SER A 16 13.32 -9.67 14.01
N LYS A 17 12.47 -10.40 13.27
CA LYS A 17 12.15 -10.05 11.91
C LYS A 17 11.64 -8.62 11.98
N SER A 18 12.47 -7.69 11.52
CA SER A 18 12.10 -6.30 11.42
C SER A 18 10.90 -6.26 10.47
N GLU A 19 9.81 -5.61 10.87
CA GLU A 19 8.65 -5.41 10.00
C GLU A 19 9.07 -4.77 8.65
N TYR A 20 10.24 -4.12 8.64
CA TYR A 20 10.87 -3.44 7.52
C TYR A 20 11.59 -4.35 6.51
N GLU A 21 11.92 -5.59 6.85
CA GLU A 21 12.58 -6.51 5.90
C GLU A 21 11.55 -7.13 4.96
N ALA A 22 11.41 -6.53 3.77
CA ALA A 22 10.61 -7.07 2.68
C ALA A 22 11.43 -8.01 1.80
N THR A 23 10.75 -8.95 1.15
CA THR A 23 11.28 -9.87 0.15
C THR A 23 10.29 -9.99 -1.01
N MET A 24 10.72 -10.58 -2.12
CA MET A 24 9.88 -10.80 -3.29
C MET A 24 9.71 -12.30 -3.53
N ILE A 25 8.47 -12.76 -3.69
CA ILE A 25 8.15 -14.14 -4.09
C ILE A 25 7.99 -14.16 -5.61
N GLU A 26 8.89 -14.85 -6.30
CA GLU A 26 8.90 -14.93 -7.76
C GLU A 26 8.31 -16.24 -8.27
N PHE A 27 7.43 -16.17 -9.28
CA PHE A 27 6.89 -17.34 -9.95
C PHE A 27 6.35 -17.00 -11.35
N TYR A 28 6.04 -18.04 -12.14
CA TYR A 28 5.39 -17.87 -13.44
C TYR A 28 3.90 -17.64 -13.22
N GLY A 29 3.44 -16.42 -13.50
CA GLY A 29 2.07 -16.04 -13.24
C GLY A 29 1.66 -14.84 -14.07
N ARG A 30 0.34 -14.64 -14.17
CA ARG A 30 -0.24 -13.48 -14.86
C ARG A 30 -1.42 -12.93 -14.10
N LEU A 31 -1.64 -11.63 -14.30
CA LEU A 31 -2.88 -10.98 -13.89
C LEU A 31 -3.98 -11.30 -14.91
N GLU A 32 -5.17 -11.63 -14.45
CA GLU A 32 -6.32 -11.89 -15.33
C GLU A 32 -7.00 -10.59 -15.80
N SER A 33 -6.89 -9.51 -15.01
CA SER A 33 -7.39 -8.18 -15.37
C SER A 33 -6.26 -7.24 -15.77
N GLN A 34 -6.53 -6.37 -16.75
CA GLN A 34 -5.67 -5.24 -17.01
C GLN A 34 -5.83 -4.21 -15.90
N LEU A 35 -4.71 -3.81 -15.29
CA LEU A 35 -4.69 -2.74 -14.30
C LEU A 35 -4.46 -1.38 -14.99
N PRO A 36 -4.97 -0.27 -14.42
CA PRO A 36 -4.79 1.06 -14.99
C PRO A 36 -3.31 1.40 -15.20
N SER A 37 -2.97 1.79 -16.44
CA SER A 37 -1.72 2.42 -16.89
C SER A 37 -0.48 2.24 -15.99
N THR A 38 0.14 1.06 -16.02
CA THR A 38 1.59 0.99 -15.78
C THR A 38 2.30 1.13 -17.11
N SER A 39 3.05 2.21 -17.30
CA SER A 39 4.00 2.31 -18.41
C SER A 39 5.10 1.28 -18.17
N GLY A 40 4.98 0.14 -18.85
CA GLY A 40 6.01 -0.88 -18.82
C GLY A 40 7.35 -0.29 -19.27
N SER A 41 8.44 -0.69 -18.61
CA SER A 41 9.80 -0.34 -19.04
C SER A 41 10.53 -1.59 -19.53
N LEU A 42 11.25 -1.48 -20.65
CA LEU A 42 12.14 -2.56 -21.11
C LEU A 42 13.40 -2.59 -20.24
N ILE A 43 13.36 -3.39 -19.18
CA ILE A 43 14.47 -3.59 -18.25
C ILE A 43 14.61 -5.07 -17.90
N ALA A 44 15.81 -5.48 -17.49
CA ALA A 44 16.08 -6.86 -17.10
C ALA A 44 15.21 -7.28 -15.91
N LYS A 45 14.88 -8.58 -15.85
CA LYS A 45 14.08 -9.19 -14.78
C LYS A 45 14.55 -8.78 -13.38
N ASP A 46 15.81 -9.01 -13.07
CA ASP A 46 16.33 -8.76 -11.73
C ASP A 46 16.24 -7.28 -11.37
N ALA A 47 16.48 -6.39 -12.34
CA ALA A 47 16.31 -4.94 -12.15
C ALA A 47 14.83 -4.56 -11.92
N CYS A 48 13.89 -5.24 -12.57
CA CYS A 48 12.45 -5.05 -12.35
C CYS A 48 12.06 -5.41 -10.91
N VAL A 49 12.50 -6.57 -10.44
CA VAL A 49 12.23 -7.08 -9.10
C VAL A 49 12.88 -6.19 -8.04
N THR A 50 14.16 -5.85 -8.19
CA THR A 50 14.89 -4.96 -7.27
C THR A 50 14.26 -3.57 -7.21
N LYS A 51 13.92 -2.97 -8.35
CA LYS A 51 13.25 -1.66 -8.38
C LYS A 51 11.94 -1.69 -7.60
N CYS A 52 11.13 -2.74 -7.77
CA CYS A 52 9.90 -2.87 -6.98
C CYS A 52 10.20 -3.13 -5.50
N LEU A 53 11.21 -3.92 -5.17
CA LEU A 53 11.60 -4.19 -3.78
C LEU A 53 11.98 -2.89 -3.05
N ASP A 54 12.76 -2.02 -3.69
CA ASP A 54 13.25 -0.76 -3.14
C ASP A 54 12.16 0.33 -3.06
N ASP A 55 11.17 0.29 -3.95
CA ASP A 55 10.03 1.22 -3.94
C ASP A 55 9.07 0.89 -2.79
N LYS A 56 8.88 1.84 -1.87
CA LYS A 56 8.02 1.68 -0.68
C LYS A 56 6.55 1.42 -1.02
N GLU A 57 6.07 1.88 -2.17
CA GLU A 57 4.68 1.72 -2.57
C GLU A 57 4.46 0.50 -3.49
N CYS A 58 5.51 0.00 -4.14
CA CYS A 58 5.40 -1.15 -5.04
C CYS A 58 5.16 -2.45 -4.27
N VAL A 59 4.17 -3.21 -4.74
CA VAL A 59 3.72 -4.49 -4.13
C VAL A 59 3.77 -5.67 -5.10
N LEU A 60 3.86 -5.40 -6.41
CA LEU A 60 3.91 -6.42 -7.43
C LEU A 60 4.75 -5.91 -8.61
N ALA A 61 5.78 -6.66 -8.98
CA ALA A 61 6.42 -6.54 -10.28
C ALA A 61 5.86 -7.60 -11.23
N TYR A 62 5.55 -7.22 -12.45
CA TYR A 62 5.03 -8.09 -13.50
C TYR A 62 5.86 -7.91 -14.76
N MET A 63 6.28 -9.02 -15.36
CA MET A 63 7.06 -9.02 -16.57
C MET A 63 6.30 -9.78 -17.65
N ASP A 64 6.03 -9.11 -18.77
CA ASP A 64 5.37 -9.72 -19.91
C ASP A 64 6.34 -10.47 -20.84
N THR A 65 5.78 -11.10 -21.86
CA THR A 65 6.52 -11.89 -22.84
C THR A 65 7.41 -11.06 -23.76
N ALA A 66 7.17 -9.75 -23.85
CA ALA A 66 7.99 -8.80 -24.59
C ALA A 66 9.13 -8.23 -23.73
N GLY A 67 9.21 -8.59 -22.45
CA GLY A 67 10.23 -8.15 -21.50
C GLY A 67 9.93 -6.78 -20.88
N TYR A 68 8.70 -6.27 -21.03
CA TYR A 68 8.29 -5.07 -20.32
C TYR A 68 8.03 -5.39 -18.86
N CYS A 69 8.65 -4.60 -17.99
CA CYS A 69 8.44 -4.60 -16.55
C CYS A 69 7.39 -3.57 -16.17
N MET A 70 6.32 -4.03 -15.53
CA MET A 70 5.28 -3.22 -14.90
C MET A 70 5.42 -3.31 -13.38
N SER A 71 5.46 -2.16 -12.71
CA SER A 71 5.47 -2.07 -11.24
C SER A 71 4.12 -1.56 -10.75
N TYR A 72 3.41 -2.37 -9.97
CA TYR A 72 2.12 -2.02 -9.40
C TYR A 72 2.27 -1.68 -7.92
N ASN A 73 1.65 -0.57 -7.53
CA ASN A 73 1.61 -0.11 -6.15
C ASN A 73 0.29 -0.45 -5.44
N PHE A 74 0.19 -0.21 -4.13
CA PHE A 74 -1.05 -0.38 -3.36
C PHE A 74 -2.28 0.26 -4.03
N SER A 75 -2.07 1.40 -4.67
CA SER A 75 -3.11 2.21 -5.31
C SER A 75 -3.61 1.65 -6.65
N SER A 76 -2.90 0.68 -7.24
CA SER A 76 -3.16 0.16 -8.59
C SER A 76 -4.39 -0.75 -8.67
N PHE A 77 -4.81 -1.35 -7.55
CA PHE A 77 -5.83 -2.41 -7.51
C PHE A 77 -7.21 -1.85 -7.17
N ASN A 78 -7.81 -1.09 -8.09
CA ASN A 78 -9.13 -0.46 -7.93
C ASN A 78 -10.29 -1.47 -7.85
N GLU A 79 -10.17 -2.55 -8.60
CA GLU A 79 -11.11 -3.66 -8.64
C GLU A 79 -10.45 -4.94 -8.15
N SER A 80 -11.28 -5.95 -7.86
CA SER A 80 -10.78 -7.27 -7.50
C SER A 80 -9.98 -7.85 -8.66
N THR A 81 -8.71 -8.11 -8.41
CA THR A 81 -7.74 -8.56 -9.41
C THR A 81 -7.24 -9.94 -9.04
N SER A 82 -7.27 -10.86 -10.00
CA SER A 82 -6.79 -12.23 -9.81
C SER A 82 -5.37 -12.38 -10.35
N LEU A 83 -4.53 -13.03 -9.57
CA LEU A 83 -3.20 -13.48 -9.92
C LEU A 83 -3.23 -15.00 -10.01
N VAL A 84 -2.93 -15.55 -11.19
CA VAL A 84 -2.93 -17.00 -11.42
C VAL A 84 -1.54 -17.46 -11.80
N GLU A 85 -1.24 -18.72 -11.48
CA GLU A 85 -0.06 -19.39 -11.98
C GLU A 85 -0.25 -19.81 -13.44
N VAL A 86 0.83 -19.73 -14.22
CA VAL A 86 0.83 -20.18 -15.62
C VAL A 86 2.05 -21.05 -15.90
N PRO A 87 1.99 -21.92 -16.91
CA PRO A 87 3.15 -22.67 -17.35
C PRO A 87 4.33 -21.76 -17.69
N LYS A 88 5.55 -22.19 -17.40
CA LYS A 88 6.79 -21.48 -17.78
C LYS A 88 6.87 -21.18 -19.29
N SER A 89 6.25 -22.00 -20.13
CA SER A 89 6.19 -21.79 -21.59
C SER A 89 5.47 -20.50 -21.98
N ASP A 90 4.58 -19.98 -21.13
CA ASP A 90 3.80 -18.78 -21.41
C ASP A 90 4.63 -17.52 -21.20
N GLY A 91 5.79 -17.62 -20.54
CA GLY A 91 6.79 -16.55 -20.43
C GLY A 91 6.44 -15.42 -19.47
N PHE A 92 5.24 -15.39 -18.89
CA PHE A 92 4.85 -14.39 -17.89
C PHE A 92 5.49 -14.67 -16.53
N MET A 93 5.97 -13.62 -15.87
CA MET A 93 6.58 -13.71 -14.55
C MET A 93 6.04 -12.63 -13.64
N VAL A 94 5.82 -12.99 -12.38
CA VAL A 94 5.43 -12.07 -11.32
C VAL A 94 6.37 -12.18 -10.14
N ALA A 95 6.56 -11.07 -9.45
CA ALA A 95 7.23 -11.01 -8.17
C ALA A 95 6.35 -10.24 -7.17
N VAL A 96 5.86 -10.92 -6.14
CA VAL A 96 4.95 -10.36 -5.13
C VAL A 96 5.75 -9.95 -3.90
N LYS A 97 5.60 -8.70 -3.45
CA LYS A 97 6.28 -8.22 -2.24
C LYS A 97 5.61 -8.80 -1.00
N THR A 98 6.43 -9.27 -0.05
CA THR A 98 5.97 -9.79 1.25
C THR A 98 6.97 -9.44 2.36
N ASN A 99 6.48 -9.19 3.57
CA ASN A 99 7.29 -9.18 4.80
C ASN A 99 7.13 -10.49 5.60
N GLU A 100 6.23 -11.37 5.17
CA GLU A 100 5.94 -12.65 5.79
C GLU A 100 6.46 -13.80 4.93
N MET A 101 7.78 -14.04 4.96
CA MET A 101 8.33 -15.26 4.37
C MET A 101 8.28 -16.40 5.39
N VAL A 102 7.23 -17.22 5.28
CA VAL A 102 7.17 -18.56 5.88
C VAL A 102 7.13 -19.55 4.72
N CYS A 103 8.17 -20.38 4.59
CA CYS A 103 8.16 -21.45 3.59
C CYS A 103 7.04 -22.43 3.95
N PRO A 104 6.04 -22.64 3.08
CA PRO A 104 4.97 -23.57 3.37
C PRO A 104 5.49 -25.00 3.36
N ILE A 105 4.88 -25.83 4.19
CA ILE A 105 5.29 -27.21 4.41
C ILE A 105 4.63 -28.13 3.37
N GLU A 106 3.36 -27.86 3.03
CA GLU A 106 2.52 -28.75 2.22
C GLU A 106 2.47 -28.33 0.74
N SER A 107 2.28 -27.03 0.47
CA SER A 107 2.20 -26.51 -0.90
C SER A 107 2.71 -25.08 -1.00
N TYR A 108 3.46 -24.76 -2.07
CA TYR A 108 3.85 -23.39 -2.36
C TYR A 108 2.64 -22.46 -2.57
N LEU A 109 1.45 -23.00 -2.88
CA LEU A 109 0.22 -22.23 -2.95
C LEU A 109 -0.26 -21.71 -1.58
N ASP A 110 0.30 -22.25 -0.49
CA ASP A 110 0.03 -21.80 0.88
C ASP A 110 1.00 -20.71 1.34
N ILE A 111 1.88 -20.21 0.46
CA ILE A 111 2.69 -19.03 0.78
C ILE A 111 1.75 -17.86 1.07
N LYS A 112 1.87 -17.30 2.27
CA LYS A 112 1.19 -16.05 2.62
C LYS A 112 1.85 -14.89 1.90
N MET A 113 1.09 -14.25 1.02
CA MET A 113 1.50 -13.10 0.23
C MET A 113 0.88 -11.85 0.85
N ALA A 114 1.53 -11.32 1.89
CA ALA A 114 1.07 -10.15 2.62
C ALA A 114 2.19 -9.13 2.77
N TYR A 115 1.83 -7.85 2.60
CA TYR A 115 2.69 -6.72 2.89
C TYR A 115 1.89 -5.63 3.61
N VAL A 116 2.57 -4.58 4.04
CA VAL A 116 1.95 -3.50 4.82
C VAL A 116 1.93 -2.22 3.99
N ASP A 117 0.75 -1.65 3.79
CA ASP A 117 0.58 -0.32 3.21
C ASP A 117 1.09 0.74 4.18
N ARG A 118 2.15 1.41 3.77
CA ARG A 118 2.88 2.41 4.57
C ARG A 118 2.61 3.84 4.13
N ARG A 119 1.68 4.05 3.19
CA ARG A 119 1.27 5.40 2.79
C ARG A 119 0.73 6.13 4.02
N ASN A 120 1.25 7.33 4.27
CA ASN A 120 0.90 8.16 5.43
C ASN A 120 0.98 7.40 6.77
N ASP A 121 1.96 6.50 6.93
CA ASP A 121 2.24 5.74 8.15
C ASP A 121 1.05 4.92 8.69
N VAL A 122 0.09 4.56 7.82
CA VAL A 122 -1.12 3.83 8.24
C VAL A 122 -0.81 2.42 8.76
N ASN A 123 0.22 1.78 8.23
CA ASN A 123 0.58 0.37 8.47
C ASN A 123 -0.61 -0.59 8.31
N TYR A 124 -1.32 -0.46 7.18
CA TYR A 124 -2.55 -1.21 6.91
C TYR A 124 -2.25 -2.53 6.18
N PRO A 125 -2.83 -3.67 6.58
CA PRO A 125 -2.58 -4.94 5.90
C PRO A 125 -2.99 -4.93 4.42
N PHE A 126 -2.10 -5.36 3.55
CA PHE A 126 -2.34 -5.54 2.13
C PHE A 126 -2.01 -6.99 1.74
N GLU A 127 -3.04 -7.81 1.63
CA GLU A 127 -2.91 -9.27 1.55
C GLU A 127 -3.59 -9.84 0.31
N TRP A 128 -2.87 -10.72 -0.37
CA TRP A 128 -3.39 -11.54 -1.45
C TRP A 128 -4.10 -12.76 -0.87
N ILE A 129 -5.41 -12.85 -1.13
CA ILE A 129 -6.25 -13.91 -0.60
C ILE A 129 -6.24 -15.08 -1.57
N LYS A 130 -5.80 -16.26 -1.10
CA LYS A 130 -5.83 -17.50 -1.87
C LYS A 130 -7.26 -17.86 -2.28
N ASN A 131 -7.44 -18.31 -3.50
CA ASN A 131 -8.66 -18.89 -4.04
C ASN A 131 -8.35 -20.19 -4.80
N ALA A 132 -9.36 -20.80 -5.43
CA ALA A 132 -9.23 -22.11 -6.09
C ALA A 132 -8.15 -22.15 -7.19
N ASN A 133 -7.90 -21.04 -7.88
CA ASN A 133 -7.06 -20.98 -9.08
C ASN A 133 -5.84 -20.05 -8.92
N GLY A 134 -5.55 -19.57 -7.72
CA GLY A 134 -4.47 -18.61 -7.46
C GLY A 134 -4.79 -17.70 -6.29
N TRP A 135 -4.61 -16.39 -6.48
CA TRP A 135 -4.84 -15.37 -5.47
C TRP A 135 -5.67 -14.21 -6.00
N THR A 136 -6.31 -13.48 -5.10
CA THR A 136 -7.10 -12.29 -5.41
C THR A 136 -6.74 -11.17 -4.47
N ILE A 137 -6.73 -9.94 -4.99
CA ILE A 137 -6.53 -8.76 -4.19
C ILE A 137 -7.43 -7.60 -4.62
N LYS A 138 -7.72 -6.72 -3.68
CA LYS A 138 -8.41 -5.45 -3.91
C LYS A 138 -7.86 -4.43 -2.93
N SER A 139 -7.51 -3.24 -3.42
CA SER A 139 -7.10 -2.15 -2.55
C SER A 139 -8.30 -1.57 -1.81
N THR A 140 -8.17 -1.38 -0.50
CA THR A 140 -9.14 -0.61 0.30
C THR A 140 -9.07 0.88 -0.02
N CYS A 141 -7.93 1.36 -0.54
CA CYS A 141 -7.74 2.75 -0.92
C CYS A 141 -6.97 2.90 -2.24
N PRO A 142 -7.63 2.63 -3.38
CA PRO A 142 -7.02 2.75 -4.70
C PRO A 142 -6.84 4.22 -5.10
N ALA A 143 -6.02 4.46 -6.12
CA ALA A 143 -5.81 5.79 -6.68
C ALA A 143 -7.16 6.43 -7.12
N PRO A 144 -7.33 7.75 -6.96
CA PRO A 144 -6.40 8.73 -6.38
C PRO A 144 -6.56 8.89 -4.86
N GLY A 145 -7.02 7.86 -4.15
CA GLY A 145 -7.25 7.88 -2.71
C GLY A 145 -5.96 7.90 -1.89
N MET A 146 -6.02 8.57 -0.75
CA MET A 146 -5.00 8.61 0.29
C MET A 146 -5.53 7.92 1.55
N ILE A 147 -4.77 6.97 2.08
CA ILE A 147 -5.17 6.21 3.26
C ILE A 147 -4.61 6.85 4.53
N PHE A 148 -5.38 6.87 5.62
CA PHE A 148 -4.97 7.44 6.90
C PHE A 148 -5.50 6.61 8.06
N LYS A 149 -4.71 6.51 9.13
CA LYS A 149 -5.11 5.92 10.42
C LYS A 149 -5.53 7.05 11.36
N ARG A 150 -6.75 7.02 11.87
CA ARG A 150 -7.27 7.98 12.86
C ARG A 150 -7.26 7.46 14.28
N SER A 151 -7.35 6.14 14.42
CA SER A 151 -7.23 5.42 15.69
C SER A 151 -6.83 3.98 15.39
N GLU A 152 -6.64 3.16 16.42
CA GLU A 152 -6.37 1.73 16.26
C GLU A 152 -7.43 0.97 15.45
N THR A 153 -8.66 1.47 15.42
CA THR A 153 -9.79 0.81 14.74
C THR A 153 -10.34 1.57 13.55
N ILE A 154 -9.89 2.82 13.32
CA ILE A 154 -10.41 3.67 12.27
C ILE A 154 -9.31 3.95 11.25
N THR A 155 -9.46 3.36 10.07
CA THR A 155 -8.71 3.69 8.86
C THR A 155 -9.67 4.27 7.82
N ILE A 156 -9.27 5.34 7.17
CA ILE A 156 -10.08 5.99 6.13
C ILE A 156 -9.32 6.12 4.82
N CYS A 157 -10.06 6.15 3.71
CA CYS A 157 -9.53 6.50 2.40
C CYS A 157 -10.15 7.82 1.95
N VAL A 158 -9.32 8.83 1.69
CA VAL A 158 -9.75 10.17 1.33
C VAL A 158 -9.41 10.45 -0.13
N LYS A 159 -10.39 10.91 -0.90
CA LYS A 159 -10.22 11.37 -2.28
C LYS A 159 -10.48 12.86 -2.36
N ARG A 160 -9.68 13.55 -3.17
CA ARG A 160 -9.88 14.97 -3.48
C ARG A 160 -10.67 15.10 -4.77
N TYR A 161 -11.58 16.06 -4.78
CA TYR A 161 -12.35 16.43 -5.96
C TYR A 161 -12.13 17.91 -6.23
N TYR A 162 -11.94 18.26 -7.51
CA TYR A 162 -12.03 19.65 -7.91
C TYR A 162 -13.51 20.02 -7.96
N PHE A 163 -13.91 20.97 -7.13
CA PHE A 163 -15.31 21.36 -7.00
C PHE A 163 -15.42 22.87 -6.90
N LYS A 164 -16.46 23.44 -7.51
CA LYS A 164 -16.78 24.87 -7.46
C LYS A 164 -18.19 25.02 -6.90
N GLY A 165 -18.31 25.60 -5.72
CA GLY A 165 -19.59 25.80 -5.05
C GLY A 165 -19.41 26.15 -3.57
N THR A 166 -20.46 25.99 -2.78
CA THR A 166 -20.39 26.16 -1.33
C THR A 166 -19.97 24.87 -0.63
N ASN A 167 -19.64 24.95 0.66
CA ASN A 167 -19.34 23.75 1.47
C ASN A 167 -20.56 22.79 1.55
N ASN A 168 -21.78 23.33 1.54
CA ASN A 168 -23.00 22.51 1.53
C ASN A 168 -23.18 21.77 0.19
N ASP A 169 -22.86 22.43 -0.93
CA ASP A 169 -22.90 21.79 -2.24
C ASP A 169 -21.85 20.67 -2.35
N ALA A 170 -20.64 20.91 -1.81
CA ALA A 170 -19.58 19.90 -1.76
C ALA A 170 -19.95 18.71 -0.88
N ARG A 171 -20.61 18.95 0.27
CA ARG A 171 -21.15 17.88 1.14
C ARG A 171 -22.19 17.04 0.40
N LYS A 172 -23.17 17.69 -0.23
CA LYS A 172 -24.21 17.01 -1.01
C LYS A 172 -23.60 16.21 -2.17
N TYR A 173 -22.61 16.77 -2.86
CA TYR A 173 -21.88 16.05 -3.91
C TYR A 173 -21.24 14.76 -3.39
N CYS A 174 -20.59 14.79 -2.22
CA CYS A 174 -20.03 13.58 -1.61
C CYS A 174 -21.14 12.56 -1.29
N GLU A 175 -22.24 13.01 -0.69
CA GLU A 175 -23.37 12.15 -0.30
C GLU A 175 -24.05 11.50 -1.51
N ASP A 176 -24.24 12.24 -2.60
CA ASP A 176 -24.82 11.75 -3.86
C ASP A 176 -23.92 10.68 -4.53
N GLN A 177 -22.64 10.60 -4.15
CA GLN A 177 -21.69 9.54 -4.56
C GLN A 177 -21.60 8.38 -3.55
N GLY A 178 -22.42 8.39 -2.49
CA GLY A 178 -22.36 7.42 -1.39
C GLY A 178 -21.13 7.61 -0.50
N LEU A 179 -20.48 8.76 -0.55
CA LEU A 179 -19.31 9.12 0.25
C LEU A 179 -19.71 10.09 1.37
N LYS A 180 -18.76 10.39 2.25
CA LYS A 180 -18.89 11.44 3.27
C LYS A 180 -17.80 12.46 3.08
N MET A 181 -18.15 13.74 3.22
CA MET A 181 -17.15 14.79 3.28
C MET A 181 -16.28 14.60 4.52
N VAL A 182 -14.97 14.74 4.37
CA VAL A 182 -14.02 14.45 5.44
C VAL A 182 -13.71 15.71 6.23
N GLY A 183 -13.66 15.64 7.55
CA GLY A 183 -12.97 16.63 8.39
C GLY A 183 -11.48 16.29 8.50
N VAL A 184 -10.63 17.23 8.91
CA VAL A 184 -9.19 16.98 9.09
C VAL A 184 -8.92 16.57 10.53
N ALA A 185 -8.26 15.44 10.75
CA ALA A 185 -8.03 14.92 12.10
C ALA A 185 -6.75 15.44 12.76
N ASN A 186 -5.71 15.75 11.98
CA ASN A 186 -4.42 16.22 12.48
C ASN A 186 -3.61 16.92 11.37
N GLN A 187 -2.48 17.53 11.73
CA GLN A 187 -1.61 18.25 10.81
C GLN A 187 -1.06 17.36 9.68
N ALA A 188 -0.72 16.09 9.94
CA ALA A 188 -0.21 15.19 8.91
C ALA A 188 -1.27 14.91 7.82
N GLU A 189 -2.53 14.70 8.22
CA GLU A 189 -3.65 14.64 7.28
C GLU A 189 -3.78 15.95 6.49
N LEU A 190 -3.69 17.12 7.15
CA LEU A 190 -3.76 18.41 6.45
C LEU A 190 -2.66 18.55 5.39
N ASP A 191 -1.42 18.25 5.77
CA ASP A 191 -0.25 18.41 4.91
C ASP A 191 -0.35 17.49 3.68
N ALA A 192 -0.76 16.24 3.88
CA ALA A 192 -1.00 15.30 2.79
C ALA A 192 -2.12 15.78 1.85
N LEU A 193 -3.23 16.29 2.40
CA LEU A 193 -4.37 16.77 1.61
C LEU A 193 -4.08 18.07 0.84
N THR A 194 -3.24 18.93 1.39
CA THR A 194 -2.90 20.24 0.81
C THR A 194 -1.59 20.22 0.01
N CYS A 195 -0.84 19.11 0.09
CA CYS A 195 0.55 19.02 -0.35
C CYS A 195 1.44 20.11 0.29
N GLY A 196 1.13 20.52 1.52
CA GLY A 196 1.80 21.62 2.22
C GLY A 196 1.55 23.02 1.63
N ILE A 197 0.64 23.17 0.67
CA ILE A 197 0.33 24.45 0.03
C ILE A 197 -1.03 24.95 0.55
N PRO A 198 -1.14 26.19 1.06
CA PRO A 198 -2.43 26.75 1.45
C PRO A 198 -3.41 26.74 0.27
N LYS A 199 -4.44 25.91 0.36
CA LYS A 199 -5.54 25.85 -0.60
C LYS A 199 -6.86 25.89 0.18
N GLU A 200 -7.84 26.59 -0.37
CA GLU A 200 -9.20 26.50 0.14
C GLU A 200 -9.72 25.09 -0.12
N LEU A 201 -10.06 24.38 0.97
CA LEU A 201 -10.57 23.02 0.92
C LEU A 201 -11.93 22.98 1.61
N HIS A 202 -12.95 22.49 0.91
CA HIS A 202 -14.21 22.14 1.54
C HIS A 202 -14.01 20.87 2.37
N ILE A 203 -14.19 21.00 3.68
CA ILE A 203 -14.04 19.92 4.66
C ILE A 203 -15.21 19.93 5.61
N ASP A 204 -15.45 18.78 6.23
CA ASP A 204 -16.47 18.62 7.26
C ASP A 204 -15.95 19.10 8.62
N GLY A 205 -16.88 19.61 9.44
CA GLY A 205 -16.60 20.20 10.75
C GLY A 205 -16.59 21.74 10.76
N THR A 206 -16.55 22.28 11.97
CA THR A 206 -16.48 23.72 12.24
C THR A 206 -15.28 23.99 13.13
N THR A 207 -14.37 24.88 12.72
CA THR A 207 -13.38 25.41 13.65
C THR A 207 -14.05 26.50 14.49
N THR A 208 -14.36 26.20 15.75
CA THR A 208 -14.62 27.26 16.74
C THR A 208 -13.30 27.92 17.09
N CYS A 209 -12.89 28.97 16.37
CA CYS A 209 -11.76 29.81 16.75
C CYS A 209 -12.20 30.71 17.93
N PRO A 210 -11.62 30.60 19.14
CA PRO A 210 -12.00 31.46 20.28
C PRO A 210 -11.64 32.93 20.07
N THR A 211 -10.70 33.21 19.16
CA THR A 211 -10.28 34.55 18.76
C THR A 211 -9.61 34.45 17.39
N ALA A 212 -9.79 35.49 16.57
CA ALA A 212 -9.44 35.58 15.14
C ALA A 212 -8.22 34.73 14.73
N CYS A 213 -8.48 33.66 13.97
CA CYS A 213 -7.45 32.88 13.30
C CYS A 213 -6.81 33.77 12.21
N SER A 214 -5.63 34.32 12.50
CA SER A 214 -4.78 34.93 11.48
C SER A 214 -4.36 33.83 10.50
N VAL A 215 -4.46 34.14 9.21
CA VAL A 215 -4.15 33.23 8.09
C VAL A 215 -2.68 32.86 8.18
N GLY A 216 -2.35 31.77 8.87
CA GLY A 216 -0.96 31.36 9.05
C GLY A 216 -0.71 30.27 10.07
N ASN A 217 -1.44 30.24 11.20
CA ASN A 217 -1.27 29.20 12.21
C ASN A 217 -2.64 28.69 12.66
N LYS A 218 -2.99 27.48 12.22
CA LYS A 218 -3.99 26.68 12.90
C LYS A 218 -3.24 25.52 13.53
N ASP A 219 -2.89 25.70 14.81
CA ASP A 219 -2.50 24.58 15.66
C ASP A 219 -3.70 23.62 15.72
N PHE A 220 -3.44 22.34 15.41
CA PHE A 220 -4.36 21.22 15.58
C PHE A 220 -4.31 20.69 17.01
#